data_AF-A0A2V7KQK9-F1
#
_entry.id   AF-A0A2V7KQK9-F1
#
_cell.length_a   1.000
_cell.length_b   1.000
_cell.length_c   1.000
_cell.angle_alpha   90.00
_cell.angle_beta   90.00
_cell.angle_gamma   90.00
#
_symmetry.space_group_name_H-M   'P 1'
#
loop_
_entity.id
_entity.type
_entity.pdbx_description
1 polymer ?
#
loop_
_entity_poly.entity_id
_entity_poly.type
_entity_poly.pdbx_seq_one_letter_code
_entity_poly.pdbx_strand_id
1 'polypeptide(L)'
;MSTTDTRATATVACPFCATLNRVDMDRVADRPKCGSCGRPILLDRPVAASDASFDQIITETTVPVLVDFYADWCGPCKIMAPLLDDIAHRRAGQMLVLKLDTDRNPATGQRFGIRGIPTLILFRGGTEASRRVGAIPPPELESFLKET
;
A
#
# COMPACT_ATOMS: atom_id res chain seq x y z
N MET A 1 35.12 0.12 -5.67
CA MET A 1 34.03 1.03 -6.09
C MET A 1 32.73 0.36 -5.69
N SER A 2 32.17 0.71 -4.52
CA SER A 2 30.95 0.09 -4.02
C SER A 2 29.77 0.53 -4.87
N THR A 3 29.27 -0.37 -5.71
CA THR A 3 27.92 -0.29 -6.25
C THR A 3 26.99 -0.31 -5.04
N THR A 4 26.41 0.83 -4.70
CA THR A 4 25.36 0.89 -3.68
C THR A 4 24.13 0.31 -4.35
N ASP A 5 24.02 -1.01 -4.26
CA ASP A 5 22.84 -1.77 -4.63
C ASP A 5 21.68 -1.24 -3.78
N THR A 6 20.86 -0.38 -4.38
CA THR A 6 19.75 0.26 -3.67
C THR A 6 18.67 -0.80 -3.53
N ARG A 7 18.78 -1.61 -2.46
CA ARG A 7 17.84 -2.68 -2.18
C ARG A 7 16.40 -2.19 -2.20
N ALA A 8 15.51 -2.98 -2.79
CA ALA A 8 14.08 -2.72 -2.72
C ALA A 8 13.64 -2.88 -1.26
N THR A 9 13.12 -1.82 -0.63
CA THR A 9 12.68 -1.84 0.76
C THR A 9 11.31 -1.21 0.92
N ALA A 10 10.54 -1.69 1.90
CA ALA A 10 9.26 -1.10 2.26
C ALA A 10 9.16 -0.91 3.78
N THR A 11 8.62 0.24 4.19
CA THR A 11 8.20 0.46 5.57
C THR A 11 6.75 0.00 5.70
N VAL A 12 6.47 -0.92 6.63
CA VAL A 12 5.18 -1.62 6.71
C VAL A 12 4.72 -1.71 8.16
N ALA A 13 3.46 -1.33 8.39
CA ALA A 13 2.82 -1.50 9.70
C ALA A 13 2.49 -2.98 9.95
N CYS A 14 2.92 -3.50 11.10
CA CYS A 14 2.56 -4.85 11.51
C CYS A 14 1.04 -4.94 11.72
N PRO A 15 0.32 -5.89 11.10
CA PRO A 15 -1.14 -5.98 11.22
C PRO A 15 -1.60 -6.42 12.63
N PHE A 16 -0.68 -6.79 13.51
CA PHE A 16 -1.00 -7.30 14.85
C PHE A 16 -0.68 -6.33 15.98
N CYS A 17 0.39 -5.54 15.86
CA CYS A 17 0.83 -4.62 16.92
C CYS A 17 1.11 -3.20 16.40
N ALA A 18 0.82 -2.92 15.13
CA ALA A 18 1.02 -1.63 14.45
C ALA A 18 2.48 -1.11 14.37
N THR A 19 3.45 -1.80 14.98
CA THR A 19 4.88 -1.43 14.86
C THR A 19 5.27 -1.34 13.39
N LEU A 20 5.93 -0.24 13.01
CA LEU A 20 6.52 -0.10 11.68
C LEU A 20 7.78 -0.94 11.58
N ASN A 21 7.90 -1.67 10.48
CA ASN A 21 9.04 -2.52 10.19
C ASN A 21 9.57 -2.16 8.82
N ARG A 22 10.89 -2.07 8.69
CA ARG A 22 11.54 -2.02 7.39
C ARG A 22 11.73 -3.45 6.88
N VAL A 23 11.17 -3.73 5.72
CA VAL A 23 11.21 -5.04 5.08
C VAL A 23 12.05 -4.97 3.80
N ASP A 24 12.89 -5.99 3.61
CA ASP A 24 13.64 -6.22 2.38
C ASP A 24 12.70 -6.88 1.36
N MET A 25 12.35 -6.15 0.30
CA MET A 25 11.35 -6.55 -0.67
C MET A 25 11.87 -7.62 -1.64
N ASP A 26 13.19 -7.76 -1.76
CA ASP A 26 13.83 -8.84 -2.52
C ASP A 26 13.77 -10.18 -1.76
N ARG A 27 13.41 -10.14 -0.47
CA ARG A 27 13.37 -11.30 0.45
C ARG A 27 11.99 -11.56 1.06
N VAL A 28 10.92 -11.11 0.43
CA VAL A 28 9.54 -11.33 0.93
C VAL A 28 9.22 -12.83 1.08
N ALA A 29 9.78 -13.68 0.21
CA ALA A 29 9.63 -15.13 0.28
C ALA A 29 10.15 -15.75 1.60
N ASP A 30 11.08 -15.09 2.29
CA ASP A 30 11.62 -15.53 3.58
C ASP A 30 10.64 -15.32 4.74
N ARG A 31 9.45 -14.76 4.48
CA ARG A 31 8.38 -14.50 5.46
C ARG A 31 8.88 -13.65 6.63
N PRO A 32 9.22 -12.38 6.38
CA PRO A 32 9.76 -11.48 7.40
C PRO A 32 8.82 -11.38 8.61
N LYS A 33 9.41 -11.26 9.79
CA LYS A 33 8.69 -11.14 11.07
C LYS A 33 8.79 -9.72 11.60
N CYS A 34 7.78 -9.30 12.34
CA CYS A 34 7.81 -8.06 13.08
C CYS A 34 8.90 -8.10 14.16
N GLY A 35 9.75 -7.08 14.20
CA GLY A 35 10.81 -6.95 15.20
C GLY A 35 10.31 -6.72 16.63
N SER A 36 9.04 -6.32 16.81
CA SER A 36 8.44 -6.12 18.14
C SER A 36 7.68 -7.36 18.62
N CYS A 37 6.70 -7.86 17.86
CA CYS A 37 5.85 -8.97 18.33
C CYS A 37 6.21 -10.35 17.77
N GLY A 38 7.18 -10.45 16.85
CA GLY A 38 7.63 -11.72 16.25
C GLY A 38 6.66 -12.38 15.27
N ARG A 39 5.45 -11.84 15.08
CA ARG A 39 4.46 -12.34 14.12
C ARG A 39 4.86 -12.00 12.68
N PRO A 40 4.40 -12.78 11.68
CA PRO A 40 4.74 -12.50 10.28
C PRO A 40 4.23 -11.12 9.83
N ILE A 41 5.01 -10.43 9.02
CA ILE A 41 4.53 -9.28 8.24
C ILE A 41 3.83 -9.86 7.00
N LEU A 42 2.58 -9.45 6.79
CA LEU A 42 1.76 -9.92 5.67
C LEU A 42 1.88 -8.92 4.53
N LEU A 43 2.51 -9.34 3.43
CA LEU A 43 2.72 -8.54 2.21
C LEU A 43 1.97 -9.08 1.00
N ASP A 44 1.27 -10.20 1.17
CA ASP A 44 0.47 -10.88 0.16
C ASP A 44 -0.97 -10.35 0.08
N ARG A 45 -1.25 -9.21 0.74
CA ARG A 45 -2.55 -8.55 0.87
C ARG A 45 -2.38 -7.06 1.20
N PRO A 46 -3.40 -6.21 0.97
CA PRO A 46 -3.37 -4.81 1.35
C PRO A 46 -3.12 -4.63 2.84
N VAL A 47 -2.11 -3.82 3.17
CA VAL A 47 -1.76 -3.48 4.56
C VAL A 47 -2.56 -2.25 4.98
N ALA A 48 -3.18 -2.31 6.16
CA ALA A 48 -3.88 -1.17 6.71
C ALA A 48 -2.88 -0.06 7.10
N ALA A 49 -3.08 1.12 6.53
CA ALA A 49 -2.39 2.35 6.94
C ALA A 49 -3.30 3.18 7.85
N SER A 50 -2.67 4.11 8.58
CA SER A 50 -3.37 5.05 9.45
C SER A 50 -2.81 6.45 9.32
N ASP A 51 -3.53 7.45 9.83
CA ASP A 51 -3.04 8.84 9.91
C ASP A 51 -1.64 8.95 10.54
N ALA A 52 -1.33 8.10 11.53
CA ALA A 52 -0.04 8.10 12.22
C ALA A 52 1.11 7.41 11.44
N SER A 53 0.79 6.52 10.50
CA SER A 53 1.78 5.68 9.82
C SER A 53 1.96 6.03 8.34
N PHE A 54 0.97 6.67 7.73
CA PHE A 54 0.88 6.82 6.29
C PHE A 54 2.10 7.48 5.67
N ASP A 55 2.50 8.65 6.19
CA ASP A 55 3.61 9.44 5.66
C ASP A 55 4.92 8.69 5.68
N GLN A 56 5.22 8.06 6.80
CA GLN A 56 6.45 7.29 6.93
C GLN A 56 6.45 6.10 5.96
N ILE A 57 5.33 5.40 5.80
CA ILE A 57 5.22 4.29 4.86
C ILE A 57 5.49 4.76 3.42
N ILE A 58 4.82 5.81 2.94
CA ILE A 58 4.95 6.20 1.52
C ILE A 58 6.31 6.85 1.21
N THR A 59 6.94 7.51 2.18
CA THR A 59 8.24 8.20 1.98
C THR A 59 9.45 7.28 2.15
N GLU A 60 9.39 6.31 3.07
CA GLU A 60 10.51 5.40 3.35
C GLU A 60 10.45 4.09 2.55
N THR A 61 9.42 3.92 1.72
CA THR A 61 9.30 2.77 0.81
C THR A 61 9.89 3.11 -0.56
N THR A 62 10.80 2.27 -1.04
CA THR A 62 11.51 2.47 -2.32
C THR A 62 10.81 1.81 -3.50
N VAL A 63 10.00 0.77 -3.25
CA VAL A 63 9.10 0.20 -4.26
C VAL A 63 7.87 1.10 -4.46
N PRO A 64 7.15 1.01 -5.59
CA PRO A 64 5.86 1.69 -5.73
C PRO A 64 4.87 1.27 -4.63
N VAL A 65 4.05 2.23 -4.18
CA VAL A 65 3.02 2.03 -3.16
C VAL A 65 1.66 2.35 -3.75
N LEU A 66 0.80 1.35 -3.92
CA LEU A 66 -0.60 1.55 -4.31
C LEU A 66 -1.44 1.71 -3.04
N VAL A 67 -2.27 2.75 -2.97
CA VAL A 67 -3.15 2.99 -1.84
C VAL A 67 -4.60 2.99 -2.31
N ASP A 68 -5.43 2.16 -1.67
CA ASP A 68 -6.89 2.21 -1.76
C ASP A 68 -7.49 3.02 -0.61
N PHE A 69 -8.00 4.19 -0.95
CA PHE A 69 -8.79 5.03 -0.04
C PHE A 69 -10.24 4.57 -0.09
N TYR A 70 -10.73 4.01 1.01
CA TYR A 70 -12.02 3.31 1.06
C TYR A 70 -12.82 3.66 2.33
N ALA A 71 -14.01 3.05 2.47
CA ALA A 71 -14.77 2.96 3.71
C ALA A 71 -15.58 1.64 3.76
N ASP A 72 -15.88 1.11 4.94
CA ASP A 72 -16.52 -0.21 5.12
C ASP A 72 -17.95 -0.29 4.52
N TRP A 73 -18.65 0.85 4.45
CA TRP A 73 -20.01 0.95 3.90
C TRP A 73 -20.05 1.11 2.37
N CYS A 74 -18.91 1.39 1.73
CA CYS A 74 -18.83 1.68 0.31
C CYS A 74 -18.98 0.42 -0.54
N GLY A 75 -20.10 0.32 -1.28
CA GLY A 75 -20.38 -0.78 -2.20
C GLY A 75 -19.29 -1.00 -3.26
N PRO A 76 -18.93 0.02 -4.06
CA PRO A 76 -17.86 -0.10 -5.06
C PRO A 76 -16.49 -0.49 -4.47
N CYS A 77 -16.19 -0.07 -3.24
CA CYS A 77 -14.94 -0.43 -2.56
C CYS A 77 -14.87 -1.94 -2.29
N LYS A 78 -16.01 -2.58 -1.96
CA LYS A 78 -16.09 -4.04 -1.77
C LYS A 78 -15.82 -4.82 -3.06
N ILE A 79 -16.08 -4.22 -4.23
CA ILE A 79 -15.75 -4.81 -5.54
C ILE A 79 -14.24 -4.72 -5.80
N MET A 80 -13.61 -3.61 -5.43
CA MET A 80 -12.17 -3.42 -5.60
C MET A 80 -11.32 -4.27 -4.64
N ALA A 81 -11.78 -4.48 -3.41
CA ALA A 81 -11.04 -5.23 -2.38
C ALA A 81 -10.43 -6.57 -2.85
N PRO A 82 -11.20 -7.53 -3.43
CA PRO A 82 -10.62 -8.78 -3.90
C PRO A 82 -9.65 -8.62 -5.07
N LEU A 83 -9.80 -7.58 -5.89
CA LEU A 83 -8.84 -7.28 -6.97
C LEU A 83 -7.51 -6.80 -6.40
N LEU A 84 -7.57 -5.96 -5.36
CA LEU A 84 -6.37 -5.45 -4.68
C LEU A 84 -5.68 -6.52 -3.84
N ASP A 85 -6.43 -7.45 -3.26
CA ASP A 85 -5.89 -8.67 -2.63
C ASP A 85 -5.07 -9.50 -3.63
N ASP A 86 -5.62 -9.76 -4.82
CA ASP A 86 -4.93 -10.48 -5.88
C ASP A 86 -3.68 -9.73 -6.38
N ILE A 87 -3.75 -8.42 -6.56
CA ILE A 87 -2.60 -7.59 -6.95
C ILE A 87 -1.49 -7.66 -5.89
N ALA A 88 -1.84 -7.51 -4.61
CA ALA A 88 -0.87 -7.59 -3.51
C ALA A 88 -0.19 -8.96 -3.48
N HIS A 89 -0.95 -10.04 -3.70
CA HIS A 89 -0.42 -11.39 -3.76
C HIS A 89 0.52 -11.58 -4.96
N ARG A 90 0.07 -11.28 -6.19
CA ARG A 90 0.84 -11.49 -7.42
C ARG A 90 2.07 -10.59 -7.54
N ARG A 91 2.05 -9.42 -6.92
CA ARG A 91 3.13 -8.41 -6.98
C ARG A 91 3.88 -8.25 -5.66
N ALA A 92 3.76 -9.21 -4.75
CA ALA A 92 4.53 -9.24 -3.50
C ALA A 92 6.04 -9.11 -3.81
N GLY A 93 6.72 -8.18 -3.12
CA GLY A 93 8.12 -7.84 -3.35
C GLY A 93 8.37 -6.79 -4.46
N GLN A 94 7.42 -6.59 -5.39
CA GLN A 94 7.57 -5.60 -6.46
C GLN A 94 6.88 -4.27 -6.14
N MET A 95 5.83 -4.30 -5.31
CA MET A 95 5.12 -3.14 -4.83
C MET A 95 4.52 -3.39 -3.45
N LEU A 96 4.19 -2.32 -2.74
CA LEU A 96 3.38 -2.38 -1.54
C LEU A 96 1.95 -1.96 -1.87
N VAL A 97 0.97 -2.73 -1.40
CA VAL A 97 -0.45 -2.35 -1.50
C VAL A 97 -0.94 -1.98 -0.11
N LEU A 98 -1.52 -0.79 0.02
CA LEU A 98 -2.11 -0.26 1.23
C LEU A 98 -3.61 -0.10 1.05
N LYS A 99 -4.31 -0.14 2.17
CA LYS A 99 -5.69 0.32 2.30
C LYS A 99 -5.79 1.33 3.43
N LEU A 100 -6.52 2.40 3.21
CA LEU A 100 -6.77 3.44 4.19
C LEU A 100 -8.27 3.73 4.28
N ASP A 101 -8.83 3.41 5.45
CA ASP A 101 -10.22 3.73 5.77
C ASP A 101 -10.33 5.23 6.06
N THR A 102 -11.02 5.95 5.19
CA THR A 102 -11.15 7.41 5.24
C THR A 102 -12.03 7.91 6.38
N ASP A 103 -12.94 7.09 6.91
CA ASP A 103 -13.74 7.45 8.08
C ASP A 103 -12.89 7.40 9.36
N ARG A 104 -11.97 6.43 9.43
CA ARG A 104 -11.07 6.25 10.58
C ARG A 104 -9.83 7.12 10.50
N ASN A 105 -9.47 7.59 9.31
CA ASN A 105 -8.25 8.35 9.04
C ASN A 105 -8.57 9.63 8.25
N PRO A 106 -9.40 10.53 8.84
CA PRO A 106 -9.91 11.70 8.14
C PRO A 106 -8.82 12.71 7.79
N ALA A 107 -7.72 12.78 8.57
CA ALA A 107 -6.66 13.74 8.29
C ALA A 107 -5.95 13.42 6.97
N THR A 108 -5.63 12.15 6.73
CA THR A 108 -5.02 11.71 5.47
C THR A 108 -5.99 11.86 4.31
N GLY A 109 -7.26 11.45 4.49
CA GLY A 109 -8.30 11.62 3.46
C GLY A 109 -8.49 13.08 3.03
N GLN A 110 -8.54 14.01 4.00
CA GLN A 110 -8.64 15.44 3.73
C GLN A 110 -7.40 15.97 3.02
N ARG A 111 -6.20 15.61 3.50
CA ARG A 111 -4.93 16.09 2.94
C ARG A 111 -4.76 15.73 1.45
N PHE A 112 -5.14 14.51 1.06
CA PHE A 112 -5.08 14.08 -0.35
C PHE A 112 -6.31 14.49 -1.18
N GLY A 113 -7.27 15.21 -0.57
CA GLY A 113 -8.47 15.68 -1.24
C GLY A 113 -9.37 14.53 -1.72
N ILE A 114 -9.52 13.48 -0.91
CA ILE A 114 -10.38 12.34 -1.24
C ILE A 114 -11.84 12.80 -1.14
N ARG A 115 -12.48 12.98 -2.30
CA ARG A 115 -13.88 13.43 -2.44
C ARG A 115 -14.83 12.33 -2.90
N GLY A 116 -14.29 11.18 -3.28
CA GLY A 116 -15.05 10.01 -3.71
C GLY A 116 -14.24 8.75 -3.42
N ILE A 117 -14.93 7.65 -3.13
CA ILE A 117 -14.32 6.37 -2.81
C ILE A 117 -14.94 5.24 -3.67
N PRO A 118 -14.17 4.22 -4.06
CA PRO A 118 -12.73 4.10 -3.82
C PRO A 118 -11.94 5.13 -4.61
N THR A 119 -10.83 5.62 -4.04
CA THR A 119 -9.82 6.36 -4.80
C THR A 119 -8.52 5.56 -4.71
N LEU A 120 -7.92 5.27 -5.86
CA LEU A 120 -6.62 4.62 -5.95
C LEU A 120 -5.57 5.69 -6.24
N ILE A 121 -4.50 5.69 -5.45
CA ILE A 121 -3.33 6.54 -5.70
C ILE A 121 -2.08 5.67 -5.73
N LEU A 122 -1.27 5.82 -6.77
CA LEU A 122 0.04 5.22 -6.87
C LEU A 122 1.09 6.22 -6.43
N PHE A 123 1.91 5.86 -5.45
CA PHE A 123 3.03 6.66 -4.95
C PHE A 123 4.36 6.04 -5.36
N ARG A 124 5.36 6.90 -5.57
CA ARG A 124 6.77 6.54 -5.73
C ARG A 124 7.62 7.54 -4.96
N GLY A 125 8.43 7.06 -4.01
CA GLY A 125 9.27 7.93 -3.17
C GLY A 125 8.48 9.04 -2.48
N GLY A 126 7.31 8.73 -1.92
CA GLY A 126 6.42 9.68 -1.25
C GLY A 126 5.64 10.63 -2.16
N THR A 127 5.86 10.61 -3.48
CA THR A 127 5.17 11.49 -4.42
C THR A 127 4.05 10.75 -5.13
N GLU A 128 2.90 11.40 -5.31
CA GLU A 128 1.79 10.89 -6.12
C GLU A 128 2.21 10.83 -7.60
N ALA A 129 2.27 9.63 -8.15
CA ALA A 129 2.58 9.38 -9.56
C ALA A 129 1.31 9.37 -10.42
N SER A 130 0.24 8.74 -9.92
CA SER A 130 -1.03 8.67 -10.64
C SER A 130 -2.21 8.47 -9.69
N ARG A 131 -3.40 8.86 -10.14
CA ARG A 131 -4.66 8.78 -9.39
C ARG A 131 -5.80 8.30 -10.26
N ARG A 132 -6.68 7.48 -9.69
CA ARG A 132 -7.97 7.09 -10.27
C ARG A 132 -9.06 7.15 -9.20
N VAL A 133 -10.19 7.77 -9.55
CA VAL A 133 -11.36 7.88 -8.68
C VAL A 133 -12.44 6.96 -9.22
N GLY A 134 -13.04 6.17 -8.34
CA GLY A 134 -14.05 5.17 -8.67
C GLY A 134 -13.47 3.76 -8.87
N ALA A 135 -14.36 2.78 -8.87
CA ALA A 135 -14.00 1.40 -9.17
C ALA A 135 -13.70 1.24 -10.67
N ILE A 136 -12.66 0.46 -10.98
CA ILE A 136 -12.21 0.19 -12.36
C ILE A 136 -12.11 -1.32 -12.59
N PRO A 137 -12.39 -1.80 -13.82
CA PRO A 137 -12.28 -3.22 -14.14
C PRO A 137 -10.81 -3.70 -14.18
N PRO A 138 -10.55 -5.01 -14.04
CA PRO A 138 -9.18 -5.54 -13.96
C PRO A 138 -8.22 -5.12 -15.09
N PRO A 139 -8.62 -5.07 -16.38
CA PRO A 139 -7.71 -4.62 -17.45
C PRO A 139 -7.27 -3.16 -17.29
N GLU A 140 -8.17 -2.31 -16.80
CA GLU A 140 -7.88 -0.90 -16.55
C GLU A 140 -7.00 -0.74 -15.31
N LEU A 141 -7.23 -1.55 -14.26
CA LEU A 141 -6.36 -1.61 -13.09
C LEU A 141 -4.93 -2.00 -13.48
N GLU A 142 -4.74 -3.03 -14.30
CA GLU A 142 -3.40 -3.42 -14.78
C GLU A 142 -2.75 -2.36 -15.66
N SER A 143 -3.54 -1.56 -16.38
CA SER A 143 -3.05 -0.44 -17.17
C SER A 143 -2.61 0.72 -16.26
N PHE A 144 -3.43 1.06 -15.27
CA PHE A 144 -3.14 2.08 -14.26
C PHE A 144 -1.83 1.80 -13.51
N LEU A 145 -1.54 0.54 -13.17
CA LEU A 145 -0.32 0.15 -12.47
C LEU A 145 0.97 0.26 -13.32
N LYS A 146 0.83 0.40 -14.64
CA LYS A 146 1.95 0.59 -15.57
C LYS A 146 2.23 2.06 -15.86
N GLU A 147 1.32 2.96 -15.52
CA GLU A 147 1.50 4.39 -15.71
C GLU A 147 2.66 4.87 -14.80
N THR A 148 3.67 5.45 -15.45
CA THR A 148 4.96 5.87 -14.87
C THR A 148 4.91 7.29 -14.33
#